data_AF-A0AAV4FB46-F1
#
_entry.id   AF-A0AAV4FB46-F1
#
_cell.length_a   1.000
_cell.length_b   1.000
_cell.length_c   1.000
_cell.angle_alpha   90.00
_cell.angle_beta   90.00
_cell.angle_gamma   90.00
#
_symmetry.space_group_name_H-M   'P 1'
#
loop_
_entity.id
_entity.type
_entity.pdbx_description
1 polymer ?
#
loop_
_entity_poly.entity_id
_entity_poly.type
_entity_poly.pdbx_seq_one_letter_code
_entity_poly.pdbx_strand_id
1 'polypeptide(L)'
;MWHETEKEMLQILTSIFRLDLDQVTRKHAFVFFDVVDPSYYEFEAHIFFDDAFEQHDDEEYEYLANRFVKSLVTVVDQAASTVHRVPVRMDSPTKYPTPYGGRLEWTLPGHNKLYVHLKDKTKIRHKKRWSQVMYMYYLLGHRLVAQKLPDARRKQTIADNTFLLTLDGDVDFKPSAVQLLVDRMRKNDKVGATCGRIHPIGSGKLIWLRQFQLKIHH
;
A
#
# COMPACT_ATOMS: atom_id res chain seq x y z
N MET A 1 -0.71 4.35 -8.40
CA MET A 1 0.20 5.45 -8.74
C MET A 1 0.49 5.45 -10.22
N TRP A 2 0.68 6.63 -10.79
CA TRP A 2 1.11 6.90 -12.14
C TRP A 2 1.83 8.26 -12.19
N HIS A 3 1.08 9.36 -11.99
CA HIS A 3 1.55 10.74 -12.12
C HIS A 3 1.36 11.55 -10.83
N GLU A 4 1.37 10.88 -9.68
CA GLU A 4 1.34 11.55 -8.39
C GLU A 4 2.54 12.47 -8.23
N THR A 5 2.27 13.62 -7.64
CA THR A 5 3.28 14.60 -7.23
C THR A 5 4.10 14.05 -6.08
N GLU A 6 5.29 14.62 -5.85
CA GLU A 6 6.13 14.24 -4.70
C GLU A 6 5.39 14.39 -3.37
N LYS A 7 4.53 15.41 -3.27
CA LYS A 7 3.70 15.65 -2.09
C LYS A 7 2.69 14.53 -1.86
N GLU A 8 2.00 14.07 -2.90
CA GLU A 8 1.04 12.96 -2.80
C GLU A 8 1.76 11.66 -2.43
N MET A 9 2.90 11.37 -3.08
CA MET A 9 3.75 10.22 -2.75
C MET A 9 4.25 10.28 -1.29
N LEU A 10 4.65 11.47 -0.82
CA LEU A 10 5.09 11.68 0.56
C LEU A 10 3.94 11.42 1.55
N GLN A 11 2.72 11.87 1.25
CA GLN A 11 1.56 11.71 2.12
C GLN A 11 1.22 10.23 2.35
N ILE A 12 1.10 9.46 1.27
CA ILE A 12 0.76 8.03 1.38
C ILE A 12 1.89 7.21 2.00
N LEU A 13 3.15 7.49 1.65
CA LEU A 13 4.31 6.85 2.29
C LEU A 13 4.36 7.18 3.79
N THR A 14 4.09 8.43 4.18
CA THR A 14 4.01 8.83 5.59
C THR A 14 2.91 8.04 6.31
N SER A 15 1.77 7.79 5.68
CA SER A 15 0.70 6.97 6.25
C SER A 15 1.14 5.50 6.44
N ILE A 16 1.90 4.95 5.49
CA ILE A 16 2.47 3.59 5.58
C ILE A 16 3.50 3.51 6.72
N PHE A 17 4.43 4.47 6.84
CA PHE A 17 5.40 4.50 7.94
C PHE A 17 4.72 4.69 9.31
N ARG A 18 3.59 5.41 9.39
CA ARG A 18 2.79 5.49 10.62
C ARG A 18 2.20 4.13 11.02
N LEU A 19 1.73 3.34 10.04
CA LEU A 19 1.26 1.97 10.31
C LEU A 19 2.42 1.08 10.78
N ASP A 20 3.58 1.19 10.13
CA ASP A 20 4.77 0.42 10.48
C ASP A 20 5.19 0.68 11.94
N LEU A 21 5.25 1.96 12.33
CA LEU A 21 5.57 2.36 13.68
C LEU A 21 4.50 1.92 14.70
N ASP A 22 3.21 2.03 14.36
CA ASP A 22 2.10 1.61 15.24
C ASP A 22 2.14 0.10 15.50
N GLN A 23 2.27 -0.72 14.45
CA GLN A 23 2.32 -2.17 14.60
C GLN A 23 3.54 -2.62 15.42
N VAL A 24 4.75 -2.10 15.12
CA VAL A 24 5.96 -2.52 15.86
C VAL A 24 5.86 -2.11 17.33
N THR A 25 5.26 -0.95 17.63
CA THR A 25 5.02 -0.52 19.01
C THR A 25 4.09 -1.48 19.75
N ARG A 26 2.98 -1.90 19.12
CA ARG A 26 2.06 -2.91 19.69
C ARG A 26 2.73 -4.27 19.87
N LYS A 27 3.54 -4.69 18.90
CA LYS A 27 4.33 -5.92 18.98
C LYS A 27 5.31 -5.89 20.16
N HIS A 28 6.03 -4.78 20.34
CA HIS A 28 6.95 -4.59 21.46
C HIS A 28 6.23 -4.54 22.81
N ALA A 29 5.01 -3.99 22.88
CA ALA A 29 4.21 -4.01 24.09
C ALA A 29 3.96 -5.45 24.58
N PHE A 30 3.66 -6.36 23.66
CA PHE A 30 3.53 -7.79 23.98
C PHE A 30 4.88 -8.42 24.35
N VAL A 31 5.92 -8.25 23.51
CA VAL A 31 7.22 -8.92 23.70
C VAL A 31 7.93 -8.50 25.00
N PHE A 32 7.87 -7.22 25.38
CA PHE A 32 8.62 -6.71 26.52
C PHE A 32 7.80 -6.55 27.80
N PHE A 33 6.47 -6.45 27.69
CA PHE A 33 5.59 -6.18 28.83
C PHE A 33 4.42 -7.16 28.97
N ASP A 34 4.34 -8.21 28.12
CA ASP A 34 3.28 -9.23 28.10
C ASP A 34 1.86 -8.64 27.97
N VAL A 35 1.75 -7.48 27.32
CA VAL A 35 0.46 -6.82 27.07
C VAL A 35 -0.14 -7.38 25.79
N VAL A 36 -1.24 -8.14 25.92
CA VAL A 36 -2.00 -8.66 24.77
C VAL A 36 -2.94 -7.58 24.23
N ASP A 37 -2.68 -7.11 23.01
CA ASP A 37 -3.55 -6.16 22.31
C ASP A 37 -4.59 -6.90 21.45
N PRO A 38 -5.90 -6.86 21.81
CA PRO A 38 -6.95 -7.53 21.03
C PRO A 38 -7.16 -6.94 19.63
N SER A 39 -6.62 -5.74 19.38
CA SER A 39 -6.64 -5.04 18.10
C SER A 39 -5.30 -5.12 17.36
N TYR A 40 -4.39 -6.01 17.78
CA TYR A 40 -3.18 -6.28 17.02
C TYR A 40 -3.51 -6.71 15.58
N TYR A 41 -2.75 -6.16 14.62
CA TYR A 41 -2.84 -6.50 13.21
C TYR A 41 -1.43 -6.62 12.64
N GLU A 42 -1.33 -7.36 11.53
CA GLU A 42 -0.15 -7.35 10.68
C GLU A 42 -0.54 -6.73 9.35
N PHE A 43 0.40 -6.04 8.68
CA PHE A 43 0.13 -5.49 7.35
C PHE A 43 1.31 -5.64 6.41
N GLU A 44 0.98 -5.64 5.13
CA GLU A 44 1.92 -5.61 4.01
C GLU A 44 1.44 -4.51 3.06
N ALA A 45 2.34 -3.63 2.63
CA ALA A 45 2.00 -2.50 1.77
C ALA A 45 2.35 -2.79 0.30
N HIS A 46 1.40 -2.52 -0.61
CA HIS A 46 1.59 -2.63 -2.04
C HIS A 46 1.25 -1.32 -2.75
N ILE A 47 2.20 -0.79 -3.51
CA ILE A 47 2.00 0.36 -4.40
C ILE A 47 2.12 -0.14 -5.83
N PHE A 48 1.04 -0.05 -6.62
CA PHE A 48 1.10 -0.33 -8.05
C PHE A 48 1.37 0.97 -8.81
N PHE A 49 2.46 0.98 -9.56
CA PHE A 49 2.93 2.11 -10.36
C PHE A 49 2.70 1.80 -11.85
N ASP A 50 1.70 2.45 -12.45
CA ASP A 50 1.38 2.36 -13.87
C ASP A 50 2.42 3.12 -14.71
N ASP A 51 2.76 2.59 -15.90
CA ASP A 51 3.70 3.20 -16.87
C ASP A 51 5.04 3.62 -16.23
N ALA A 52 5.66 2.69 -15.50
CA ALA A 52 6.77 2.95 -14.60
C ALA A 52 8.13 3.15 -15.28
N PHE A 53 8.21 3.01 -16.60
CA PHE A 53 9.46 2.99 -17.36
C PHE A 53 9.47 4.07 -18.44
N GLU A 54 10.68 4.55 -18.77
CA GLU A 54 10.88 5.39 -19.94
C GLU A 54 10.53 4.60 -21.22
N GLN A 55 10.34 5.30 -22.34
CA GLN A 55 10.10 4.61 -23.61
C GLN A 55 11.34 3.76 -23.98
N HIS A 56 11.10 2.49 -24.29
CA HIS A 56 12.11 1.52 -24.71
C HIS A 56 11.50 0.60 -25.76
N ASP A 57 12.35 -0.12 -26.50
CA ASP A 57 11.92 -1.21 -27.37
C ASP A 57 11.82 -2.51 -26.58
N ASP A 58 10.96 -3.44 -27.01
CA ASP A 58 10.69 -4.70 -26.28
C ASP A 58 11.91 -5.63 -26.21
N GLU A 59 12.87 -5.46 -27.12
CA GLU A 59 14.12 -6.23 -27.19
C GLU A 59 15.21 -5.71 -26.24
N GLU A 60 15.01 -4.53 -25.62
CA GLU A 60 15.97 -3.93 -24.72
C GLU A 60 15.85 -4.53 -23.31
N TYR A 61 16.95 -5.10 -22.81
CA TYR A 61 16.98 -5.72 -21.48
C TYR A 61 17.33 -4.74 -20.35
N GLU A 62 17.82 -3.54 -20.69
CA GLU A 62 18.26 -2.51 -19.75
C GLU A 62 17.53 -1.19 -19.99
N TYR A 63 16.27 -1.12 -19.56
CA TYR A 63 15.48 0.10 -19.64
C TYR A 63 15.31 0.77 -18.27
N LEU A 64 15.19 2.09 -18.30
CA LEU A 64 15.21 2.93 -17.10
C LEU A 64 13.80 3.14 -16.54
N ALA A 65 13.70 3.16 -15.21
CA ALA A 65 12.50 3.63 -14.55
C ALA A 65 12.28 5.13 -14.83
N ASN A 66 11.02 5.53 -14.94
CA ASN A 66 10.66 6.91 -15.25
C ASN A 66 10.99 7.87 -14.09
N ARG A 67 10.87 9.18 -14.33
CA ARG A 67 11.09 10.21 -13.31
C ARG A 67 10.23 10.09 -12.04
N PHE A 68 9.00 9.59 -12.16
CA PHE A 68 8.07 9.50 -11.02
C PHE A 68 8.48 8.37 -10.07
N VAL A 69 8.95 7.24 -10.60
CA VAL A 69 9.53 6.16 -9.79
C VAL A 69 10.80 6.64 -9.08
N LYS A 70 11.66 7.42 -9.76
CA LYS A 70 12.85 8.02 -9.13
C LYS A 70 12.48 8.99 -8.00
N SER A 71 11.43 9.78 -8.18
CA SER A 71 10.90 10.66 -7.14
C SER A 71 10.35 9.86 -5.96
N LEU A 72 9.58 8.79 -6.19
CA LEU A 72 9.10 7.89 -5.13
C LEU A 72 10.26 7.38 -4.27
N VAL A 73 11.33 6.86 -4.89
CA VAL A 73 12.52 6.35 -4.18
C VAL A 73 13.16 7.43 -3.31
N THR A 74 13.20 8.68 -3.79
CA THR A 74 13.75 9.82 -3.05
C THR A 74 12.89 10.20 -1.85
N VAL A 75 11.57 10.07 -1.97
CA VAL A 75 10.60 10.46 -0.94
C VAL A 75 10.48 9.43 0.18
N VAL A 76 10.88 8.17 -0.03
CA VAL A 76 10.85 7.11 1.00
C VAL A 76 11.64 7.51 2.26
N ASP A 77 12.86 8.03 2.11
CA ASP A 77 13.69 8.48 3.25
C ASP A 77 13.06 9.66 3.99
N GLN A 78 12.45 10.58 3.23
CA GLN A 78 11.77 11.75 3.78
C GLN A 78 10.54 11.33 4.60
N ALA A 79 9.75 10.37 4.10
CA ALA A 79 8.59 9.85 4.81
C ALA A 79 9.00 9.15 6.11
N ALA A 80 10.03 8.31 6.06
CA ALA A 80 10.59 7.64 7.24
C ALA A 80 11.04 8.67 8.29
N SER A 81 11.85 9.63 7.88
CA SER A 81 12.37 10.69 8.76
C SER A 81 11.25 11.52 9.38
N THR A 82 10.21 11.82 8.60
CA THR A 82 9.02 12.57 9.07
C THR A 82 8.29 11.83 10.20
N VAL A 83 8.10 10.52 10.06
CA VAL A 83 7.36 9.72 11.07
C VAL A 83 8.20 9.47 12.31
N HIS A 84 9.47 9.10 12.15
CA HIS A 84 10.37 8.80 13.27
C HIS A 84 10.94 10.04 13.96
N ARG A 85 10.76 11.24 13.37
CA ARG A 85 11.24 12.54 13.87
C ARG A 85 12.76 12.62 14.07
N VAL A 86 13.49 11.79 13.35
CA VAL A 86 14.96 11.77 13.28
C VAL A 86 15.37 11.55 11.83
N PRO A 87 16.59 11.94 11.40
CA PRO A 87 17.07 11.58 10.08
C PRO A 87 17.15 10.05 9.94
N VAL A 88 16.32 9.48 9.07
CA VAL A 88 16.32 8.06 8.72
C VAL A 88 16.71 7.93 7.26
N ARG A 89 17.68 7.07 6.99
CA ARG A 89 18.07 6.69 5.64
C ARG A 89 17.72 5.22 5.45
N MET A 90 16.83 4.94 4.51
CA MET A 90 16.43 3.58 4.19
C MET A 90 17.49 2.92 3.31
N ASP A 91 17.63 1.61 3.46
CA ASP A 91 18.41 0.83 2.51
C ASP A 91 17.79 0.91 1.11
N SER A 92 18.64 0.77 0.09
CA SER A 92 18.17 0.71 -1.29
C SER A 92 17.24 -0.49 -1.47
N PRO A 93 16.16 -0.36 -2.27
CA PRO A 93 15.24 -1.46 -2.49
C PRO A 93 15.93 -2.64 -3.15
N THR A 94 15.51 -3.85 -2.78
CA THR A 94 15.83 -5.03 -3.58
C THR A 94 14.97 -5.01 -4.85
N LYS A 95 15.59 -5.24 -6.00
CA LYS A 95 14.93 -5.18 -7.31
C LYS A 95 14.69 -6.59 -7.84
N TYR A 96 13.48 -6.85 -8.33
CA TYR A 96 13.10 -8.11 -8.93
C TYR A 96 12.50 -7.90 -10.32
N PRO A 97 12.94 -8.64 -11.35
CA PRO A 97 12.21 -8.71 -12.61
C PRO A 97 10.87 -9.42 -12.37
N THR A 98 9.83 -9.00 -13.09
CA THR A 98 8.50 -9.61 -13.01
C THR A 98 7.89 -9.74 -14.40
N PRO A 99 6.93 -10.66 -14.63
CA PRO A 99 6.29 -10.81 -15.94
C PRO A 99 5.63 -9.54 -16.48
N TYR A 100 5.30 -8.57 -15.63
CA TYR A 100 4.62 -7.32 -15.97
C TYR A 100 5.55 -6.09 -15.93
N GLY A 101 6.86 -6.27 -15.75
CA GLY A 101 7.82 -5.18 -15.56
C GLY A 101 8.80 -5.49 -14.43
N GLY A 102 8.75 -4.73 -13.33
CA GLY A 102 9.62 -4.91 -12.18
C GLY A 102 8.92 -4.80 -10.84
N ARG A 103 9.66 -5.08 -9.77
CA ARG A 103 9.22 -4.86 -8.39
C ARG A 103 10.39 -4.37 -7.55
N LEU A 104 10.14 -3.32 -6.76
CA LEU A 104 11.02 -2.85 -5.71
C LEU A 104 10.48 -3.34 -4.37
N GLU A 105 11.37 -3.79 -3.50
CA GLU A 105 11.01 -4.26 -2.16
C GLU A 105 11.88 -3.55 -1.11
N TRP A 106 11.20 -2.96 -0.12
CA TRP A 106 11.81 -2.46 1.10
C TRP A 106 11.36 -3.26 2.31
N THR A 107 12.26 -3.37 3.28
CA THR A 107 11.92 -3.73 4.66
C THR A 107 11.89 -2.43 5.45
N LEU A 108 10.72 -2.09 6.00
CA LEU A 108 10.53 -0.88 6.80
C LEU A 108 11.18 -1.02 8.19
N PRO A 109 11.40 0.07 8.94
CA PRO A 109 12.04 0.02 10.27
C PRO A 109 11.33 -0.90 11.28
N GLY A 110 10.00 -1.01 11.19
CA GLY A 110 9.18 -1.93 11.98
C GLY A 110 9.14 -3.37 11.45
N HIS A 111 9.99 -3.70 10.48
CA HIS A 111 10.13 -4.99 9.79
C HIS A 111 8.96 -5.40 8.89
N ASN A 112 8.02 -4.50 8.59
CA ASN A 112 7.00 -4.76 7.58
C ASN A 112 7.56 -4.57 6.17
N LYS A 113 6.87 -5.15 5.19
CA LYS A 113 7.28 -5.10 3.78
C LYS A 113 6.50 -4.04 3.01
N LEU A 114 7.25 -3.26 2.22
CA LEU A 114 6.70 -2.37 1.21
C LEU A 114 7.12 -2.87 -0.18
N TYR A 115 6.13 -3.25 -0.99
CA TYR A 115 6.32 -3.66 -2.37
C TYR A 115 5.83 -2.57 -3.31
N VAL A 116 6.70 -2.11 -4.20
CA VAL A 116 6.32 -1.20 -5.29
C VAL A 116 6.39 -1.98 -6.59
N HIS A 117 5.23 -2.21 -7.20
CA HIS A 117 5.07 -2.92 -8.46
C HIS A 117 5.24 -1.93 -9.61
N LEU A 118 6.33 -2.05 -10.36
CA LEU A 118 6.65 -1.21 -11.51
C LEU A 118 6.07 -1.86 -12.76
N LYS A 119 5.02 -1.27 -13.32
CA LYS A 119 4.32 -1.83 -14.45
C LYS A 119 4.85 -1.27 -15.75
N ASP A 120 5.21 -2.18 -16.64
CA ASP A 120 5.65 -1.87 -17.99
C ASP A 120 4.43 -1.85 -18.91
N LYS A 121 4.20 -0.70 -19.56
CA LYS A 121 3.03 -0.51 -20.44
C LYS A 121 3.07 -1.45 -21.65
N THR A 122 4.25 -1.88 -22.09
CA THR A 122 4.41 -2.78 -23.24
C THR A 122 3.99 -4.22 -22.92
N LYS A 123 4.12 -4.62 -21.65
CA LYS A 123 3.87 -6.00 -21.17
C LYS A 123 2.46 -6.22 -20.61
N ILE A 124 1.67 -5.17 -20.46
CA ILE A 124 0.36 -5.24 -19.79
C ILE A 124 -0.75 -4.69 -20.66
N ARG A 125 -1.98 -5.13 -20.37
CA ARG A 125 -3.18 -4.49 -20.93
C ARG A 125 -3.38 -3.11 -20.33
N HIS A 126 -3.55 -2.12 -21.19
CA HIS A 126 -3.86 -0.75 -20.80
C HIS A 126 -5.28 -0.60 -20.25
N LYS A 127 -5.57 0.53 -19.59
CA LYS A 127 -6.85 0.95 -18.95
C LYS A 127 -7.00 0.50 -17.49
N LYS A 128 -7.70 1.36 -16.74
CA LYS A 128 -7.92 1.24 -15.28
C LYS A 128 -8.49 -0.13 -14.85
N ARG A 129 -9.47 -0.66 -15.58
CA ARG A 129 -10.09 -1.96 -15.24
C ARG A 129 -9.11 -3.12 -15.34
N TRP A 130 -8.26 -3.15 -16.37
CA TRP A 130 -7.24 -4.20 -16.52
C TRP A 130 -6.18 -4.11 -15.44
N SER A 131 -5.78 -2.90 -15.06
CA SER A 131 -4.93 -2.68 -13.88
C SER A 131 -5.55 -3.28 -12.61
N GLN A 132 -6.82 -3.01 -12.33
CA GLN A 132 -7.51 -3.56 -11.14
C GLN A 132 -7.58 -5.10 -11.15
N VAL A 133 -7.83 -5.71 -12.31
CA VAL A 133 -7.83 -7.17 -12.46
C VAL A 133 -6.45 -7.75 -12.14
N MET A 134 -5.37 -7.13 -12.63
CA MET A 134 -4.01 -7.54 -12.32
C MET A 134 -3.72 -7.46 -10.81
N TYR A 135 -4.18 -6.39 -10.13
CA TYR A 135 -3.95 -6.20 -8.69
C TYR A 135 -4.60 -7.34 -7.90
N MET A 136 -5.85 -7.66 -8.23
CA MET A 136 -6.58 -8.76 -7.57
C MET A 136 -5.96 -10.12 -7.88
N TYR A 137 -5.50 -10.35 -9.12
CA TYR A 137 -4.82 -11.61 -9.46
C TYR A 137 -3.51 -11.79 -8.68
N TYR A 138 -2.73 -10.72 -8.51
CA TYR A 138 -1.52 -10.76 -7.70
C TYR A 138 -1.83 -11.00 -6.22
N LEU A 139 -2.74 -10.23 -5.62
CA LEU A 139 -3.03 -10.29 -4.19
C LEU A 139 -3.78 -11.58 -3.80
N LEU A 140 -4.86 -11.92 -4.51
CA LEU A 140 -5.68 -13.08 -4.17
C LEU A 140 -5.12 -14.36 -4.78
N GLY A 141 -4.74 -14.34 -6.05
CA GLY A 141 -4.23 -15.53 -6.74
C GLY A 141 -2.82 -15.89 -6.28
N HIS A 142 -1.86 -14.98 -6.50
CA HIS A 142 -0.45 -15.27 -6.26
C HIS A 142 -0.06 -15.19 -4.78
N ARG A 143 -0.48 -14.15 -4.04
CA ARG A 143 -0.08 -13.97 -2.64
C ARG A 143 -0.89 -14.82 -1.67
N LEU A 144 -2.18 -15.04 -1.89
CA LEU A 144 -3.04 -15.79 -0.95
C LEU A 144 -3.23 -17.26 -1.36
N VAL A 145 -3.76 -17.53 -2.56
CA VAL A 145 -4.15 -18.89 -2.98
C VAL A 145 -2.95 -19.78 -3.34
N ALA A 146 -1.97 -19.23 -4.06
CA ALA A 146 -0.81 -19.98 -4.55
C ALA A 146 0.22 -20.32 -3.45
N GLN A 147 -0.02 -19.95 -2.18
CA GLN A 147 0.84 -20.33 -1.08
C GLN A 147 0.94 -21.86 -0.98
N LYS A 148 2.17 -22.37 -0.87
CA LYS A 148 2.46 -23.80 -0.66
C LYS A 148 2.26 -24.19 0.81
N LEU A 149 1.08 -23.94 1.35
CA LEU A 149 0.70 -24.44 2.67
C LEU A 149 0.12 -25.87 2.51
N PRO A 150 0.54 -26.83 3.34
CA PRO A 150 0.11 -28.22 3.22
C PRO A 150 -1.34 -28.44 3.66
N ASP A 151 -1.87 -27.59 4.55
CA ASP A 151 -3.20 -27.73 5.14
C ASP A 151 -4.22 -26.75 4.54
N ALA A 152 -5.28 -27.28 3.94
CA ALA A 152 -6.38 -26.52 3.38
C ALA A 152 -7.17 -25.74 4.44
N ARG A 153 -7.32 -26.29 5.66
CA ARG A 153 -8.04 -25.62 6.75
C ARG A 153 -7.29 -24.38 7.20
N ARG A 154 -5.97 -24.50 7.40
CA ARG A 154 -5.10 -23.37 7.71
C ARG A 154 -5.11 -22.30 6.62
N LYS A 155 -5.11 -22.69 5.34
CA LYS A 155 -5.28 -21.74 4.23
C LYS A 155 -6.58 -20.95 4.33
N GLN A 156 -7.69 -21.63 4.61
CA GLN A 156 -8.98 -20.96 4.76
C GLN A 156 -8.97 -19.97 5.93
N THR A 157 -8.43 -20.37 7.09
CA THR A 157 -8.33 -19.46 8.26
C THR A 157 -7.49 -18.22 7.95
N ILE A 158 -6.39 -18.35 7.20
CA ILE A 158 -5.59 -17.19 6.78
C ILE A 158 -6.41 -16.30 5.84
N ALA A 159 -7.10 -16.89 4.86
CA ALA A 159 -7.93 -16.14 3.93
C ALA A 159 -9.06 -15.38 4.64
N ASP A 160 -9.74 -16.01 5.61
CA ASP A 160 -10.83 -15.40 6.38
C ASP A 160 -10.36 -14.23 7.26
N ASN A 161 -9.06 -14.19 7.62
CA ASN A 161 -8.45 -13.13 8.42
C ASN A 161 -7.56 -12.19 7.61
N THR A 162 -7.58 -12.28 6.27
CA THR A 162 -6.84 -11.38 5.38
C THR A 162 -7.79 -10.36 4.78
N PHE A 163 -7.54 -9.08 5.07
CA PHE A 163 -8.34 -7.97 4.54
C PHE A 163 -7.55 -7.17 3.49
N LEU A 164 -8.24 -6.69 2.46
CA LEU A 164 -7.64 -5.79 1.47
C LEU A 164 -8.12 -4.36 1.71
N LEU A 165 -7.17 -3.46 1.98
CA LEU A 165 -7.41 -2.02 2.03
C LEU A 165 -6.95 -1.39 0.72
N THR A 166 -7.89 -0.86 -0.06
CA THR A 166 -7.61 -0.16 -1.32
C THR A 166 -7.73 1.34 -1.14
N LEU A 167 -6.70 2.09 -1.52
CA LEU A 167 -6.63 3.55 -1.35
C LEU A 167 -6.18 4.22 -2.65
N ASP A 168 -6.66 5.44 -2.88
CA ASP A 168 -6.13 6.31 -3.93
C ASP A 168 -4.78 6.93 -3.49
N GLY A 169 -3.95 7.33 -4.45
CA GLY A 169 -2.59 7.82 -4.21
C GLY A 169 -2.53 9.17 -3.46
N ASP A 170 -3.64 9.91 -3.39
CA ASP A 170 -3.77 11.21 -2.73
C ASP A 170 -4.37 11.13 -1.31
N VAL A 171 -4.52 9.92 -0.76
CA VAL A 171 -5.14 9.70 0.56
C VAL A 171 -4.09 9.72 1.68
N ASP A 172 -4.35 10.54 2.71
CA ASP A 172 -3.66 10.47 4.00
C ASP A 172 -4.55 9.76 5.03
N PHE A 173 -3.96 8.89 5.84
CA PHE A 173 -4.69 8.20 6.89
C PHE A 173 -3.81 7.92 8.11
N LYS A 174 -4.47 7.48 9.19
CA LYS A 174 -3.83 7.12 10.46
C LYS A 174 -4.15 5.68 10.84
N PRO A 175 -3.30 5.02 11.64
CA PRO A 175 -3.55 3.64 12.11
C PRO A 175 -4.93 3.44 12.75
N SER A 176 -5.40 4.42 13.53
CA SER A 176 -6.74 4.37 14.15
C SER A 176 -7.89 4.28 13.13
N ALA A 177 -7.74 4.87 11.94
CA ALA A 177 -8.75 4.75 10.89
C ALA A 177 -8.78 3.34 10.30
N VAL A 178 -7.62 2.71 10.12
CA VAL A 178 -7.52 1.31 9.66
C VAL A 178 -8.10 0.36 10.71
N GLN A 179 -7.77 0.57 11.99
CA GLN A 179 -8.32 -0.21 13.10
C GLN A 179 -9.85 -0.16 13.12
N LEU A 180 -10.46 1.01 12.93
CA LEU A 180 -11.91 1.14 12.88
C LEU A 180 -12.55 0.33 11.73
N LEU A 181 -11.91 0.28 10.56
CA LEU A 181 -12.38 -0.52 9.43
C LEU A 181 -12.29 -2.02 9.74
N VAL A 182 -11.15 -2.46 10.27
CA VAL A 182 -10.92 -3.86 10.65
C VAL A 182 -11.91 -4.29 11.74
N ASP A 183 -12.13 -3.47 12.77
CA ASP A 183 -13.08 -3.75 13.84
C ASP A 183 -14.51 -3.92 13.31
N ARG A 184 -14.89 -3.15 12.27
CA ARG A 184 -16.20 -3.28 11.61
C ARG A 184 -16.32 -4.58 10.82
N MET A 185 -15.28 -4.97 10.08
CA MET A 185 -15.22 -6.24 9.37
C MET A 185 -15.26 -7.44 10.34
N ARG A 186 -14.53 -7.35 11.47
CA ARG A 186 -14.49 -8.41 12.50
C ARG A 186 -15.80 -8.61 13.24
N LYS A 187 -16.65 -7.58 13.33
CA LYS A 187 -17.90 -7.63 14.09
C LYS A 187 -18.98 -8.50 13.45
N ASN A 188 -18.93 -8.69 12.14
CA ASN A 188 -19.91 -9.48 11.40
C ASN A 188 -19.22 -10.14 10.19
N ASP A 189 -19.13 -11.46 10.22
CA ASP A 189 -18.52 -12.31 9.19
C ASP A 189 -19.22 -12.21 7.82
N LYS A 190 -20.47 -11.72 7.77
CA LYS A 190 -21.20 -11.47 6.52
C LYS A 190 -20.87 -10.13 5.87
N VAL A 191 -20.07 -9.28 6.50
CA VAL A 191 -19.68 -7.99 5.92
C VAL A 191 -18.58 -8.22 4.89
N GLY A 192 -18.92 -8.02 3.61
CA GLY A 192 -17.95 -8.17 2.51
C GLY A 192 -17.04 -6.95 2.30
N ALA A 193 -17.44 -5.76 2.73
CA ALA A 193 -16.63 -4.54 2.60
C ALA A 193 -17.07 -3.45 3.59
N THR A 194 -16.11 -2.61 3.99
CA THR A 194 -16.35 -1.37 4.74
C THR A 194 -15.62 -0.22 4.07
N CYS A 195 -16.23 0.96 4.02
CA CYS A 195 -15.61 2.17 3.46
C CYS A 195 -15.46 3.24 4.54
N GLY A 196 -14.27 3.83 4.63
CA GLY A 196 -14.06 5.05 5.40
C GLY A 196 -14.65 6.26 4.67
N ARG A 197 -15.09 7.28 5.41
CA ARG A 197 -15.44 8.57 4.80
C ARG A 197 -14.16 9.35 4.48
N ILE A 198 -14.07 9.87 3.26
CA ILE A 198 -12.95 10.72 2.83
C ILE A 198 -13.32 12.19 3.09
N HIS A 199 -12.47 12.88 3.82
CA HIS A 199 -12.62 14.31 4.09
C HIS A 199 -11.56 15.08 3.28
N PRO A 200 -11.95 15.93 2.32
CA PRO A 200 -10.99 16.69 1.55
C PRO A 200 -10.29 17.72 2.45
N ILE A 201 -8.97 17.80 2.32
CA ILE A 201 -8.10 18.66 3.14
C ILE A 201 -7.61 19.85 2.28
N GLY A 202 -7.64 21.06 2.83
CA GLY A 202 -7.11 22.29 2.23
C GLY A 202 -8.07 23.49 2.37
N SER A 203 -7.82 24.57 1.63
CA SER A 203 -8.67 25.78 1.60
C SER A 203 -9.11 26.16 0.18
N GLY A 204 -10.27 26.85 0.06
CA GLY A 204 -10.76 27.42 -1.21
C GLY A 204 -12.07 26.82 -1.75
N LYS A 205 -12.64 27.47 -2.78
CA LYS A 205 -13.97 27.13 -3.36
C LYS A 205 -14.04 25.72 -3.95
N LEU A 206 -12.92 25.21 -4.46
CA LEU A 206 -12.84 23.88 -5.08
C LEU A 206 -13.07 22.75 -4.06
N ILE A 207 -12.60 22.95 -2.82
CA ILE A 207 -12.78 21.98 -1.73
C ILE A 207 -14.23 21.96 -1.29
N TRP A 208 -14.88 23.12 -1.27
CA TRP A 208 -16.31 23.21 -0.99
C TRP A 208 -17.14 22.42 -2.02
N LEU A 209 -16.78 22.52 -3.31
CA LEU A 209 -17.38 21.72 -4.37
C LEU A 209 -17.12 20.22 -4.17
N ARG A 210 -15.89 19.82 -3.82
CA ARG A 210 -15.53 18.42 -3.54
C ARG A 210 -16.28 17.87 -2.32
N GLN A 211 -16.43 18.67 -1.26
CA GLN A 211 -17.23 18.35 -0.07
C GLN A 211 -18.71 18.19 -0.41
N PHE A 212 -19.27 19.08 -1.24
CA PHE A 212 -20.66 19.00 -1.69
C PHE A 212 -20.90 17.72 -2.52
N GLN A 213 -20.02 17.41 -3.47
CA GLN A 213 -20.12 16.19 -4.28
C GLN A 213 -20.03 14.94 -3.42
N LEU A 214 -19.07 14.87 -2.47
CA LEU A 214 -18.92 13.72 -1.58
C LEU A 214 -20.12 13.54 -0.65
N LYS A 215 -20.78 14.62 -0.22
CA LYS A 215 -22.01 14.54 0.60
C LYS A 215 -23.26 14.09 -0.16
N ILE A 216 -23.28 14.20 -1.49
CA ILE A 216 -24.42 13.75 -2.31
C ILE A 216 -24.26 12.27 -2.71
N HIS A 217 -23.03 11.78 -2.83
CA HIS A 217 -22.74 10.43 -3.34
C HIS A 217 -22.46 9.38 -2.24
N HIS A 218 -22.40 9.77 -0.97
CA HIS A 218 -22.20 8.90 0.21
C HIS A 218 -23.23 9.17 1.30
#